data_AF-A0A0D9QGR8-F1
#
_entry.id   AF-A0A0D9QGR8-F1
#
_cell.length_a   1.000
_cell.length_b   1.000
_cell.length_c   1.000
_cell.angle_alpha   90.00
_cell.angle_beta   90.00
_cell.angle_gamma   90.00
#
_symmetry.space_group_name_H-M   'P 1'
#
loop_
_entity.id
_entity.type
_entity.pdbx_description
1 polymer ?
#
loop_
_entity_poly.entity_id
_entity_poly.type
_entity_poly.pdbx_seq_one_letter_code
_entity_poly.pdbx_strand_id
1 'polypeptide(L)'
;MKQREDKRDAEMEPKLSKHFREVFHDGSEKNFECHPFNRRFAYTKKSFFPIEPRNLRTLGVNRKRKKKRGRGDKGPGKGIREKHKHRKSGRPNSRTFESGRTPLYRRLPKWPEAWLSRQKKNYDCLNLCKLRYFIEKGRLDVRFPITQRHLHDSKCVKVKNGVKLFNVNDYPFPYKIDIEVATADQSSIDVIKKVGGTVTIVYMERINLRAHIKPYKFEILPRTARPNLDAIHYLEKMRSRGCLVKYIKPLWLIEEEKRIINELTEVEESSKLCPEETDSSWGDTEDEQKRRERLLRAYRLQNTQVDGALGV
;
A
#
# COMPACT_ATOMS: atom_id res chain seq x y z
N MET A 1 2.35 44.85 -53.90
CA MET A 1 2.68 44.29 -55.23
C MET A 1 4.05 43.63 -55.13
N LYS A 2 4.13 42.33 -55.47
CA LYS A 2 5.32 41.54 -55.88
C LYS A 2 6.52 41.50 -54.90
N GLN A 3 7.13 40.38 -54.49
CA GLN A 3 7.13 38.93 -54.76
C GLN A 3 7.72 38.30 -53.47
N ARG A 4 7.10 37.31 -52.82
CA ARG A 4 7.33 35.85 -52.93
C ARG A 4 8.78 35.38 -53.22
N GLU A 5 9.25 34.55 -52.31
CA GLU A 5 10.05 33.32 -52.52
C GLU A 5 11.49 33.50 -53.02
N ASP A 6 12.50 33.29 -52.15
CA ASP A 6 13.16 31.98 -51.98
C ASP A 6 14.49 32.08 -51.21
N LYS A 7 14.85 30.95 -50.56
CA LYS A 7 16.10 30.64 -49.84
C LYS A 7 16.15 31.22 -48.42
N ARG A 8 15.74 30.53 -47.35
CA ARG A 8 16.18 29.19 -46.89
C ARG A 8 17.69 28.99 -47.03
N ASP A 9 18.33 28.88 -45.87
CA ASP A 9 19.68 28.40 -45.62
C ASP A 9 20.82 29.40 -45.87
N ALA A 10 20.94 30.38 -44.97
CA ALA A 10 22.23 30.99 -44.66
C ALA A 10 22.31 31.19 -43.15
N GLU A 11 23.14 30.36 -42.54
CA GLU A 11 23.39 30.20 -41.12
C GLU A 11 23.56 31.55 -40.39
N MET A 12 22.78 31.74 -39.32
CA MET A 12 23.12 32.68 -38.26
C MET A 12 24.39 32.17 -37.57
N GLU A 13 25.55 32.54 -38.12
CA GLU A 13 26.81 32.40 -37.41
C GLU A 13 26.73 33.24 -36.12
N PRO A 14 26.84 32.66 -34.92
CA PRO A 14 27.11 33.46 -33.75
C PRO A 14 28.46 34.14 -33.98
N LYS A 15 28.50 35.47 -33.90
CA LYS A 15 29.76 36.24 -33.83
C LYS A 15 30.60 35.66 -32.70
N LEU A 16 31.51 34.73 -33.02
CA LEU A 16 32.51 34.26 -32.09
C LEU A 16 33.35 35.48 -31.76
N SER A 17 33.48 35.76 -30.47
CA SER A 17 34.39 36.80 -29.98
C SER A 17 35.75 36.63 -30.67
N LYS A 18 36.34 37.74 -31.10
CA LYS A 18 37.70 37.80 -31.72
C LYS A 18 38.78 37.11 -30.88
N HIS A 19 38.45 36.71 -29.66
CA HIS A 19 39.33 36.08 -28.70
C HIS A 19 39.77 34.66 -29.05
N PHE A 20 39.16 33.99 -30.04
CA PHE A 20 39.55 32.63 -30.41
C PHE A 20 40.54 32.53 -31.58
N ARG A 21 40.76 33.62 -32.33
CA ARG A 21 41.60 33.59 -33.55
C ARG A 21 43.10 33.77 -33.26
N GLU A 22 43.47 34.31 -32.11
CA GLU A 22 44.85 34.66 -31.79
C GLU A 22 45.57 33.65 -30.89
N VAL A 23 44.87 32.72 -30.24
CA VAL A 23 45.49 31.89 -29.18
C VAL A 23 46.27 30.69 -29.75
N PHE A 24 46.11 30.35 -31.03
CA PHE A 24 46.70 29.13 -31.62
C PHE A 24 47.21 29.29 -33.05
N HIS A 25 47.81 30.43 -33.38
CA HIS A 25 48.55 30.56 -34.63
C HIS A 25 50.02 30.89 -34.33
N ASP A 26 50.89 29.88 -34.38
CA ASP A 26 52.34 30.02 -34.20
C ASP A 26 53.03 30.66 -35.43
N GLY A 27 52.29 31.44 -36.22
CA GLY A 27 52.81 32.15 -37.41
C GLY A 27 53.33 31.27 -38.56
N SER A 28 53.18 29.95 -38.50
CA SER A 28 53.67 29.04 -39.56
C SER A 28 52.60 28.73 -40.60
N GLU A 29 52.97 28.71 -41.88
CA GLU A 29 52.09 28.42 -43.03
C GLU A 29 51.91 26.91 -43.30
N LYS A 30 52.42 26.05 -42.42
CA LYS A 30 52.27 24.60 -42.57
C LYS A 30 50.88 24.14 -42.12
N ASN A 31 50.34 23.13 -42.80
CA ASN A 31 49.11 22.47 -42.37
C ASN A 31 49.25 21.95 -40.94
N PHE A 32 48.28 22.26 -40.09
CA PHE A 32 48.27 21.90 -38.68
C PHE A 32 48.44 20.39 -38.46
N GLU A 33 49.52 19.97 -37.82
CA GLU A 33 49.72 18.58 -37.39
C GLU A 33 49.09 18.34 -36.01
N CYS A 34 48.23 17.33 -35.92
CA CYS A 34 47.46 17.04 -34.73
C CYS A 34 48.35 16.53 -33.57
N HIS A 35 48.38 17.25 -32.45
CA HIS A 35 49.03 16.77 -31.23
C HIS A 35 48.19 15.67 -30.55
N PRO A 36 48.79 14.56 -30.05
CA PRO A 36 48.07 13.40 -29.50
C PRO A 36 47.27 13.67 -28.21
N PHE A 37 47.34 14.88 -27.66
CA PHE A 37 46.63 15.29 -26.45
C PHE A 37 45.51 16.33 -26.68
N ASN A 38 44.99 16.44 -27.91
CA ASN A 38 43.89 17.36 -28.19
C ASN A 38 42.56 16.90 -27.55
N ARG A 39 41.90 17.79 -26.78
CA ARG A 39 40.68 17.53 -25.99
C ARG A 39 39.43 17.16 -26.82
N ARG A 40 39.48 17.28 -28.15
CA ARG A 40 38.37 16.85 -29.06
C ARG A 40 38.14 15.33 -29.08
N PHE A 41 39.09 14.51 -28.61
CA PHE A 41 38.94 13.05 -28.53
C PHE A 41 38.11 12.55 -27.32
N ALA A 42 37.64 13.44 -26.44
CA ALA A 42 36.99 13.03 -25.18
C ALA A 42 35.56 12.47 -25.30
N TYR A 43 34.92 12.53 -26.48
CA TYR A 43 33.52 12.10 -26.66
C TYR A 43 33.31 11.07 -27.78
N THR A 44 34.13 10.01 -27.82
CA THR A 44 33.82 8.84 -28.66
C THR A 44 32.95 7.84 -27.87
N LYS A 45 31.82 7.40 -28.45
CA LYS A 45 30.98 6.33 -27.88
C LYS A 45 31.59 4.93 -28.03
N LYS A 46 32.72 4.82 -28.75
CA LYS A 46 33.50 3.59 -28.90
C LYS A 46 34.48 3.52 -27.73
N SER A 47 34.52 2.40 -27.02
CA SER A 47 35.55 2.19 -26.01
C SER A 47 36.92 2.30 -26.67
N PHE A 48 37.79 3.15 -26.14
CA PHE A 48 39.17 3.31 -26.61
C PHE A 48 39.95 1.98 -26.60
N PHE A 49 39.57 1.09 -25.68
CA PHE A 49 40.08 -0.28 -25.63
C PHE A 49 39.11 -1.27 -26.28
N PRO A 50 39.61 -2.31 -26.97
CA PRO A 50 38.76 -3.38 -27.47
C PRO A 50 38.07 -4.12 -26.31
N ILE A 51 36.83 -4.57 -26.53
CA ILE A 51 36.04 -5.33 -25.55
C ILE A 51 36.59 -6.76 -25.50
N GLU A 52 37.71 -6.91 -24.79
CA GLU A 52 38.38 -8.16 -24.52
C GLU A 52 38.28 -8.51 -23.02
N PRO A 53 38.36 -9.79 -22.64
CA PRO A 53 38.31 -10.20 -21.23
C PRO A 53 39.31 -9.45 -20.32
N ARG A 54 40.45 -9.03 -20.87
CA ARG A 54 41.49 -8.25 -20.18
C ARG A 54 41.06 -6.81 -19.85
N ASN A 55 40.21 -6.22 -20.69
CA ASN A 55 39.80 -4.82 -20.63
C ASN A 55 38.42 -4.62 -19.99
N LEU A 56 37.72 -5.71 -19.66
CA LEU A 56 36.48 -5.67 -18.91
C LEU A 56 36.74 -5.23 -17.46
N ARG A 57 36.32 -4.01 -17.14
CA ARG A 57 36.26 -3.49 -15.76
C ARG A 57 34.81 -3.40 -15.32
N THR A 58 34.51 -3.97 -14.16
CA THR A 58 33.20 -3.82 -13.53
C THR A 58 33.02 -2.38 -13.03
N LEU A 59 32.05 -1.65 -13.56
CA LEU A 59 31.73 -0.27 -13.17
C LEU A 59 31.40 -0.21 -11.66
N GLY A 60 32.07 0.66 -10.91
CA GLY A 60 31.78 0.87 -9.49
C GLY A 60 32.26 -0.23 -8.54
N VAL A 61 33.21 -1.08 -8.94
CA VAL A 61 33.87 -2.01 -8.00
C VAL A 61 34.85 -1.28 -7.10
N ASN A 62 34.29 -0.49 -6.19
CA ASN A 62 34.86 -0.17 -4.89
C ASN A 62 34.81 -1.42 -4.00
N ARG A 63 35.38 -2.55 -4.46
CA ARG A 63 35.65 -3.70 -3.58
C ARG A 63 36.72 -3.23 -2.61
N LYS A 64 36.29 -2.63 -1.50
CA LYS A 64 37.18 -2.31 -0.37
C LYS A 64 37.93 -3.60 -0.05
N ARG A 65 39.24 -3.60 -0.31
CA ARG A 65 40.09 -4.77 -0.05
C ARG A 65 39.84 -5.18 1.41
N LYS A 66 39.44 -6.44 1.64
CA LYS A 66 39.21 -6.95 2.99
C LYS A 66 40.46 -6.69 3.82
N LYS A 67 40.32 -6.03 4.96
CA LYS A 67 41.44 -5.81 5.90
C LYS A 67 41.90 -7.20 6.39
N LYS A 68 43.01 -7.70 5.84
CA LYS A 68 43.62 -8.97 6.28
C LYS A 68 44.25 -8.74 7.65
N ARG A 69 43.82 -9.49 8.66
CA ARG A 69 44.37 -9.45 10.04
C ARG A 69 45.54 -10.43 10.15
N GLY A 70 46.48 -10.16 11.06
CA GLY A 70 47.62 -11.06 11.32
C GLY A 70 48.69 -11.15 10.22
N ARG A 71 48.84 -10.12 9.36
CA ARG A 71 49.89 -10.05 8.33
C ARG A 71 50.66 -8.73 8.41
N GLY A 72 51.98 -8.81 8.63
CA GLY A 72 52.90 -7.68 8.65
C GLY A 72 52.91 -6.86 9.96
N ASP A 73 54.01 -6.16 10.21
CA ASP A 73 54.24 -5.39 11.44
C ASP A 73 53.55 -4.02 11.49
N LYS A 74 53.28 -3.41 10.32
CA LYS A 74 52.64 -2.09 10.23
C LYS A 74 51.24 -2.25 9.65
N GLY A 75 50.22 -2.12 10.51
CA GLY A 75 48.79 -2.24 10.17
C GLY A 75 48.02 -3.14 11.14
N PRO A 76 46.76 -3.52 10.84
CA PRO A 76 45.96 -4.48 11.64
C PRO A 76 46.58 -5.91 11.69
N GLY A 77 47.80 -6.05 11.17
CA GLY A 77 48.63 -7.24 11.17
C GLY A 77 49.44 -7.45 12.44
N LYS A 78 49.85 -6.40 13.15
CA LYS A 78 50.70 -6.55 14.35
C LYS A 78 49.99 -7.25 15.50
N GLY A 79 48.67 -7.38 15.46
CA GLY A 79 47.90 -8.16 16.42
C GLY A 79 46.52 -8.44 15.92
N ILE A 80 46.07 -9.69 16.09
CA ILE A 80 44.67 -9.95 16.41
C ILE A 80 44.32 -8.91 17.49
N ARG A 81 43.29 -8.07 17.28
CA ARG A 81 42.95 -6.90 18.12
C ARG A 81 42.57 -7.26 19.57
N GLU A 82 42.91 -8.46 20.02
CA GLU A 82 42.58 -9.14 21.27
C GLU A 82 43.83 -9.47 22.09
N LYS A 83 44.96 -8.78 21.86
CA LYS A 83 46.28 -9.09 22.44
C LYS A 83 46.34 -9.23 23.97
N HIS A 84 45.36 -8.75 24.72
CA HIS A 84 45.37 -8.81 26.19
C HIS A 84 44.02 -9.25 26.78
N LYS A 85 43.21 -10.02 26.04
CA LYS A 85 42.00 -10.60 26.61
C LYS A 85 42.33 -11.96 27.23
N HIS A 86 42.30 -12.03 28.56
CA HIS A 86 42.34 -13.29 29.34
C HIS A 86 41.27 -14.32 28.91
N ARG A 87 40.28 -13.88 28.12
CA ARG A 87 39.31 -14.71 27.42
C ARG A 87 39.24 -14.33 25.94
N LYS A 88 39.97 -15.01 25.05
CA LYS A 88 39.43 -16.10 24.18
C LYS A 88 40.32 -16.42 22.97
N SER A 89 41.02 -17.54 23.07
CA SER A 89 41.42 -18.42 21.96
C SER A 89 40.30 -19.40 21.54
N GLY A 90 39.03 -19.10 21.86
CA GLY A 90 37.88 -19.98 21.63
C GLY A 90 36.59 -19.23 21.26
N ARG A 91 35.43 -19.93 21.21
CA ARG A 91 34.14 -19.34 20.79
C ARG A 91 33.80 -18.08 21.60
N PRO A 92 33.50 -16.92 20.97
CA PRO A 92 33.11 -15.69 21.66
C PRO A 92 31.87 -15.92 22.53
N ASN A 93 31.70 -15.11 23.58
CA ASN A 93 30.46 -15.19 24.37
C ASN A 93 29.30 -14.82 23.44
N SER A 94 28.12 -15.41 23.68
CA SER A 94 26.92 -14.94 22.99
C SER A 94 26.76 -13.44 23.20
N ARG A 95 26.28 -12.72 22.18
CA ARG A 95 26.07 -11.27 22.25
C ARG A 95 25.05 -10.88 23.33
N THR A 96 24.28 -11.85 23.81
CA THR A 96 23.29 -11.72 24.87
C THR A 96 23.81 -12.12 26.26
N PHE A 97 25.11 -12.42 26.39
CA PHE A 97 25.71 -12.82 27.67
C PHE A 97 26.07 -11.59 28.52
N GLU A 98 25.42 -11.42 29.67
CA GLU A 98 25.63 -10.32 30.61
C GLU A 98 26.48 -10.74 31.83
N SER A 99 27.57 -11.47 31.58
CA SER A 99 28.59 -11.83 32.59
C SER A 99 28.06 -12.54 33.85
N GLY A 100 26.99 -13.33 33.73
CA GLY A 100 26.40 -14.11 34.84
C GLY A 100 25.17 -13.47 35.48
N ARG A 101 24.86 -12.21 35.15
CA ARG A 101 23.58 -11.60 35.54
C ARG A 101 22.44 -12.24 34.72
N THR A 102 21.22 -12.27 35.27
CA THR A 102 20.01 -12.69 34.53
C THR A 102 19.90 -11.83 33.27
N PRO A 103 19.90 -12.38 32.05
CA PRO A 103 19.98 -11.56 30.84
C PRO A 103 18.69 -10.74 30.62
N LEU A 104 18.77 -9.63 29.90
CA LEU A 104 17.66 -8.69 29.68
C LEU A 104 16.36 -9.37 29.24
N TYR A 105 16.43 -10.33 28.32
CA TYR A 105 15.26 -11.05 27.80
C TYR A 105 14.58 -11.97 28.82
N ARG A 106 15.24 -12.27 29.96
CA ARG A 106 14.63 -12.96 31.11
C ARG A 106 14.13 -11.97 32.17
N ARG A 107 14.70 -10.76 32.25
CA ARG A 107 14.27 -9.74 33.22
C ARG A 107 12.95 -9.09 32.81
N LEU A 108 12.77 -8.83 31.52
CA LEU A 108 11.54 -8.21 31.01
C LEU A 108 10.43 -9.26 30.87
N PRO A 109 9.18 -8.95 31.27
CA PRO A 109 8.05 -9.82 31.01
C PRO A 109 7.80 -9.93 29.51
N LYS A 110 7.26 -11.07 29.07
CA LYS A 110 6.82 -11.23 27.68
C LYS A 110 5.56 -10.40 27.47
N TRP A 111 5.58 -9.47 26.53
CA TRP A 111 4.37 -8.71 26.17
C TRP A 111 3.37 -9.61 25.42
N PRO A 112 2.13 -9.74 25.90
CA PRO A 112 1.12 -10.59 25.26
C PRO A 112 0.76 -10.09 23.85
N GLU A 113 0.84 -8.79 23.62
CA GLU A 113 0.62 -8.15 22.32
C GLU A 113 1.53 -8.69 21.22
N ALA A 114 2.79 -8.99 21.55
CA ALA A 114 3.74 -9.55 20.59
C ALA A 114 3.34 -10.95 20.13
N TRP A 115 2.70 -11.73 21.00
CA TRP A 115 2.15 -13.05 20.65
C TRP A 115 0.91 -12.91 19.79
N LEU A 116 -0.05 -12.08 20.21
CA LEU A 116 -1.31 -11.86 19.48
C LEU A 116 -1.09 -11.24 18.10
N SER A 117 -0.10 -10.35 17.94
CA SER A 117 0.26 -9.73 16.67
C SER A 117 0.60 -10.76 15.57
N ARG A 118 1.18 -11.91 15.95
CA ARG A 118 1.52 -12.99 14.99
C ARG A 118 0.29 -13.71 14.43
N GLN A 119 -0.83 -13.69 15.15
CA GLN A 119 -2.07 -14.34 14.74
C GLN A 119 -2.93 -13.43 13.83
N LYS A 120 -2.66 -12.12 13.81
CA LYS A 120 -3.44 -11.16 13.03
C LYS A 120 -3.19 -11.34 11.53
N LYS A 121 -4.27 -11.33 10.74
CA LYS A 121 -4.20 -11.29 9.28
C LYS A 121 -3.67 -9.92 8.85
N ASN A 122 -2.44 -9.86 8.35
CA ASN A 122 -1.85 -8.63 7.81
C ASN A 122 -2.33 -8.42 6.37
N TYR A 123 -3.02 -7.30 6.13
CA TYR A 123 -3.43 -6.86 4.80
C TYR A 123 -2.37 -5.97 4.17
N ASP A 124 -2.26 -6.02 2.85
CA ASP A 124 -1.37 -5.14 2.11
C ASP A 124 -2.07 -3.78 1.91
N CYS A 125 -1.49 -2.72 2.48
CA CYS A 125 -2.06 -1.38 2.41
C CYS A 125 -1.90 -0.77 1.00
N LEU A 126 -2.98 -0.25 0.44
CA LEU A 126 -3.03 0.46 -0.83
C LEU A 126 -3.47 1.91 -0.60
N ASN A 127 -2.54 2.83 -0.87
CA ASN A 127 -2.80 4.26 -0.76
C ASN A 127 -3.60 4.76 -1.97
N LEU A 128 -4.58 5.66 -1.74
CA LEU A 128 -5.35 6.29 -2.83
C LEU A 128 -4.49 7.05 -3.85
N CYS A 129 -3.41 7.70 -3.41
CA CYS A 129 -2.43 8.35 -4.30
C CYS A 129 -1.81 7.35 -5.28
N LYS A 130 -1.46 6.14 -4.81
CA LYS A 130 -0.94 5.09 -5.68
C LYS A 130 -2.02 4.59 -6.62
N LEU A 131 -3.24 4.39 -6.14
CA LEU A 131 -4.35 3.94 -6.95
C LEU A 131 -4.63 4.92 -8.11
N ARG A 132 -4.66 6.22 -7.80
CA ARG A 132 -4.79 7.32 -8.78
C ARG A 132 -3.70 7.26 -9.84
N TYR A 133 -2.44 7.15 -9.44
CA TYR A 133 -1.32 7.06 -10.37
C TYR A 133 -1.48 5.91 -11.37
N PHE A 134 -1.98 4.76 -10.94
CA PHE A 134 -2.17 3.60 -11.83
C PHE A 134 -3.34 3.79 -12.81
N ILE A 135 -4.38 4.53 -12.41
CA ILE A 135 -5.49 4.92 -13.30
C ILE A 135 -4.99 5.91 -14.35
N GLU A 136 -4.26 6.95 -13.94
CA GLU A 136 -3.71 7.96 -14.86
C GLU A 136 -2.73 7.35 -15.87
N LYS A 137 -2.00 6.31 -15.47
CA LYS A 137 -1.11 5.53 -16.37
C LYS A 137 -1.85 4.53 -17.27
N GLY A 138 -3.18 4.43 -17.17
CA GLY A 138 -3.98 3.50 -17.96
C GLY A 138 -3.71 2.02 -17.65
N ARG A 139 -3.20 1.71 -16.44
CA ARG A 139 -2.93 0.33 -16.01
C ARG A 139 -4.10 -0.30 -15.27
N LEU A 140 -5.03 0.51 -14.82
CA LEU A 140 -6.28 0.11 -14.18
C LEU A 140 -7.44 0.73 -14.95
N ASP A 141 -8.33 -0.10 -15.44
CA ASP A 141 -9.56 0.34 -16.09
C ASP A 141 -10.63 0.64 -15.05
N VAL A 142 -11.20 1.83 -15.17
CA VAL A 142 -12.24 2.34 -14.24
C VAL A 142 -13.65 1.96 -14.68
N ARG A 143 -13.80 1.45 -15.91
CA ARG A 143 -15.08 0.99 -16.47
C ARG A 143 -15.64 -0.25 -15.76
N PHE A 144 -14.77 -1.03 -15.14
CA PHE A 144 -15.11 -2.26 -14.45
C PHE A 144 -14.77 -2.15 -12.96
N PRO A 145 -15.43 -2.92 -12.07
CA PRO A 145 -15.08 -2.94 -10.67
C PRO A 145 -13.63 -3.41 -10.46
N ILE A 146 -12.84 -2.60 -9.77
CA ILE A 146 -11.43 -2.89 -9.47
C ILE A 146 -11.37 -3.91 -8.34
N THR A 147 -11.24 -5.18 -8.73
CA THR A 147 -11.04 -6.31 -7.82
C THR A 147 -9.57 -6.48 -7.38
N GLN A 148 -9.38 -7.27 -6.33
CA GLN A 148 -8.04 -7.64 -5.83
C GLN A 148 -7.16 -8.35 -6.87
N ARG A 149 -7.77 -9.01 -7.86
CA ARG A 149 -7.06 -9.64 -8.98
C ARG A 149 -6.50 -8.58 -9.92
N HIS A 150 -7.29 -7.58 -10.29
CA HIS A 150 -6.83 -6.47 -11.14
C HIS A 150 -5.69 -5.69 -10.46
N LEU A 151 -5.74 -5.50 -9.14
CA LEU A 151 -4.66 -4.88 -8.37
C LEU A 151 -3.36 -5.70 -8.36
N HIS A 152 -3.47 -7.04 -8.35
CA HIS A 152 -2.32 -7.94 -8.46
C HIS A 152 -1.74 -7.94 -9.88
N ASP A 153 -2.59 -8.05 -10.90
CA ASP A 153 -2.17 -8.19 -12.29
C ASP A 153 -1.56 -6.89 -12.84
N SER A 154 -2.10 -5.73 -12.43
CA SER A 154 -1.47 -4.42 -12.65
C SER A 154 -0.15 -4.25 -11.89
N LYS A 155 0.22 -5.17 -10.99
CA LYS A 155 1.37 -5.05 -10.07
C LYS A 155 1.29 -3.81 -9.18
N CYS A 156 0.09 -3.31 -8.92
CA CYS A 156 -0.12 -2.21 -7.98
C CYS A 156 0.20 -2.67 -6.54
N VAL A 157 -0.27 -3.87 -6.16
CA VAL A 157 -0.03 -4.45 -4.83
C VAL A 157 0.31 -5.92 -4.93
N LYS A 158 1.22 -6.40 -4.08
CA LYS A 158 1.48 -7.84 -3.92
C LYS A 158 0.48 -8.43 -2.93
N VAL A 159 -0.67 -8.86 -3.39
CA VAL A 159 -1.76 -9.36 -2.54
C VAL A 159 -1.40 -10.71 -1.90
N LYS A 160 -1.21 -10.74 -0.58
CA LYS A 160 -1.00 -11.98 0.19
C LYS A 160 -2.26 -12.47 0.89
N ASN A 161 -2.81 -11.65 1.79
CA ASN A 161 -4.00 -11.99 2.60
C ASN A 161 -5.21 -11.13 2.25
N GLY A 162 -5.03 -10.12 1.39
CA GLY A 162 -6.05 -9.18 0.98
C GLY A 162 -5.49 -7.76 0.95
N VAL A 163 -6.25 -6.83 0.38
CA VAL A 163 -5.86 -5.43 0.26
C VAL A 163 -6.66 -4.57 1.23
N LYS A 164 -5.97 -3.68 1.93
CA LYS A 164 -6.56 -2.62 2.75
C LYS A 164 -6.47 -1.28 2.00
N LEU A 165 -7.59 -0.61 1.75
CA LEU A 165 -7.56 0.77 1.27
C LEU A 165 -7.20 1.73 2.40
N PHE A 166 -6.24 2.59 2.11
CA PHE A 166 -5.70 3.58 3.02
C PHE A 166 -5.69 4.95 2.35
N ASN A 167 -6.07 5.99 3.10
CA ASN A 167 -5.92 7.37 2.66
C ASN A 167 -4.90 8.07 3.55
N VAL A 168 -3.87 8.63 2.93
CA VAL A 168 -2.83 9.40 3.61
C VAL A 168 -3.19 10.87 3.49
N ASN A 169 -3.34 11.58 4.61
CA ASN A 169 -3.53 13.04 4.66
C ASN A 169 -4.71 13.55 3.79
N ASP A 170 -5.87 12.90 3.87
CA ASP A 170 -7.10 13.29 3.16
C ASP A 170 -6.88 13.60 1.66
N TYR A 171 -6.10 12.75 1.00
CA TYR A 171 -5.70 12.95 -0.38
C TYR A 171 -6.92 13.05 -1.31
N PRO A 172 -7.01 14.09 -2.17
CA PRO A 172 -8.12 14.25 -3.10
C PRO A 172 -8.06 13.21 -4.22
N PHE A 173 -9.13 12.44 -4.35
CA PHE A 173 -9.29 11.44 -5.39
C PHE A 173 -10.45 11.88 -6.31
N PRO A 174 -10.22 12.22 -7.60
CA PRO A 174 -11.28 12.77 -8.46
C PRO A 174 -12.01 11.73 -9.33
N TYR A 175 -11.59 10.46 -9.30
CA TYR A 175 -12.13 9.44 -10.19
C TYR A 175 -13.30 8.69 -9.55
N LYS A 176 -14.41 8.54 -10.27
CA LYS A 176 -15.48 7.63 -9.85
C LYS A 176 -15.02 6.19 -10.10
N ILE A 177 -14.80 5.44 -9.03
CA ILE A 177 -14.37 4.04 -9.09
C ILE A 177 -15.31 3.15 -8.28
N ASP A 178 -15.48 1.92 -8.75
CA ASP A 178 -16.07 0.83 -7.96
C ASP A 178 -14.94 -0.12 -7.58
N ILE A 179 -14.74 -0.36 -6.28
CA ILE A 179 -13.58 -1.11 -5.80
C ILE A 179 -13.97 -2.24 -4.86
N GLU A 180 -13.45 -3.43 -5.12
CA GLU A 180 -13.65 -4.63 -4.29
C GLU A 180 -12.37 -4.99 -3.54
N VAL A 181 -12.38 -4.79 -2.22
CA VAL A 181 -11.21 -4.97 -1.35
C VAL A 181 -11.57 -5.77 -0.10
N ALA A 182 -10.54 -6.23 0.63
CA ALA A 182 -10.76 -6.96 1.88
C ALA A 182 -11.12 -6.00 3.01
N THR A 183 -10.57 -4.78 2.98
CA THR A 183 -10.88 -3.77 3.97
C THR A 183 -10.58 -2.35 3.55
N ALA A 184 -11.19 -1.38 4.22
CA ALA A 184 -11.00 0.04 3.95
C ALA A 184 -11.07 0.88 5.23
N ASP A 185 -10.36 2.01 5.25
CA ASP A 185 -10.47 3.03 6.29
C ASP A 185 -11.59 4.02 6.00
N GLN A 186 -12.13 4.64 7.05
CA GLN A 186 -13.27 5.58 6.96
C GLN A 186 -12.98 6.74 6.01
N SER A 187 -11.81 7.37 6.15
CA SER A 187 -11.37 8.46 5.28
C SER A 187 -11.28 8.06 3.81
N SER A 188 -11.01 6.78 3.50
CA SER A 188 -11.00 6.30 2.11
C SER A 188 -12.41 6.11 1.57
N ILE A 189 -13.30 5.60 2.42
CA ILE A 189 -14.72 5.38 2.09
C ILE A 189 -15.39 6.71 1.79
N ASP A 190 -15.18 7.72 2.65
CA ASP A 190 -15.80 9.04 2.51
C ASP A 190 -15.34 9.76 1.25
N VAL A 191 -14.03 9.70 0.95
CA VAL A 191 -13.47 10.31 -0.26
C VAL A 191 -14.00 9.65 -1.54
N ILE A 192 -14.06 8.32 -1.58
CA ILE A 192 -14.58 7.60 -2.77
C ILE A 192 -16.09 7.87 -2.94
N LYS A 193 -16.86 7.87 -1.85
CA LYS A 193 -18.29 8.19 -1.88
C LYS A 193 -18.57 9.63 -2.29
N LYS A 194 -17.76 10.59 -1.86
CA LYS A 194 -17.89 12.01 -2.24
C LYS A 194 -17.83 12.22 -3.75
N VAL A 195 -17.08 11.37 -4.45
CA VAL A 195 -16.96 11.38 -5.93
C VAL A 195 -18.10 10.58 -6.59
N GLY A 196 -18.88 9.84 -5.81
CA GLY A 196 -19.94 8.94 -6.28
C GLY A 196 -19.45 7.55 -6.66
N GLY A 197 -18.28 7.12 -6.18
CA GLY A 197 -17.80 5.75 -6.32
C GLY A 197 -18.33 4.81 -5.22
N THR A 198 -18.16 3.51 -5.41
CA THR A 198 -18.59 2.50 -4.43
C THR A 198 -17.43 1.68 -3.88
N VAL A 199 -17.47 1.40 -2.57
CA VAL A 199 -16.49 0.53 -1.89
C VAL A 199 -17.22 -0.74 -1.45
N THR A 200 -16.80 -1.87 -2.01
CA THR A 200 -17.31 -3.19 -1.68
C THR A 200 -16.27 -3.98 -0.90
N ILE A 201 -16.66 -4.44 0.29
CA ILE A 201 -15.86 -5.26 1.19
C ILE A 201 -16.22 -6.72 0.94
N VAL A 202 -15.28 -7.49 0.40
CA VAL A 202 -15.49 -8.90 0.05
C VAL A 202 -14.75 -9.78 1.04
N TYR A 203 -15.47 -10.68 1.71
CA TYR A 203 -14.84 -11.68 2.57
C TYR A 203 -14.25 -12.83 1.75
N MET A 204 -12.93 -12.98 1.79
CA MET A 204 -12.23 -14.10 1.16
C MET A 204 -11.23 -14.74 2.13
N GLU A 205 -11.38 -16.05 2.35
CA GLU A 205 -10.37 -16.85 3.03
C GLU A 205 -9.13 -17.00 2.14
N ARG A 206 -7.98 -17.38 2.71
CA ARG A 206 -6.70 -17.48 1.98
C ARG A 206 -6.78 -18.36 0.72
N ILE A 207 -7.51 -19.47 0.76
CA ILE A 207 -7.67 -20.38 -0.39
C ILE A 207 -8.52 -19.74 -1.50
N ASN A 208 -9.62 -19.08 -1.12
CA ASN A 208 -10.54 -18.41 -2.03
C ASN A 208 -9.89 -17.17 -2.65
N LEU A 209 -9.13 -16.41 -1.88
CA LEU A 209 -8.35 -15.29 -2.39
C LEU A 209 -7.30 -15.75 -3.41
N ARG A 210 -6.62 -16.87 -3.13
CA ARG A 210 -5.65 -17.45 -4.06
C ARG A 210 -6.35 -17.91 -5.35
N ALA A 211 -7.53 -18.52 -5.26
CA ALA A 211 -8.33 -18.91 -6.42
C ALA A 211 -8.79 -17.69 -7.23
N HIS A 212 -9.21 -16.62 -6.56
CA HIS A 212 -9.59 -15.37 -7.21
C HIS A 212 -8.42 -14.71 -7.97
N ILE A 213 -7.21 -14.67 -7.37
CA ILE A 213 -6.03 -14.07 -8.02
C ILE A 213 -5.47 -14.98 -9.12
N LYS A 214 -5.43 -16.30 -8.89
CA LYS A 214 -4.77 -17.28 -9.78
C LYS A 214 -5.70 -18.45 -10.07
N PRO A 215 -6.79 -18.23 -10.82
CA PRO A 215 -7.77 -19.27 -11.09
C PRO A 215 -7.17 -20.45 -11.87
N TYR A 216 -6.25 -20.17 -12.80
CA TYR A 216 -5.54 -21.19 -13.60
C TYR A 216 -4.72 -22.22 -12.80
N LYS A 217 -4.53 -22.02 -11.48
CA LYS A 217 -3.86 -22.99 -10.60
C LYS A 217 -4.82 -24.02 -10.00
N PHE A 218 -6.11 -23.86 -10.21
CA PHE A 218 -7.16 -24.70 -9.66
C PHE A 218 -7.91 -25.33 -10.82
N GLU A 219 -7.96 -26.65 -10.85
CA GLU A 219 -8.81 -27.40 -11.80
C GLU A 219 -10.28 -27.21 -11.45
N ILE A 220 -10.59 -27.30 -10.16
CA ILE A 220 -11.92 -27.05 -9.59
C ILE A 220 -11.80 -25.89 -8.60
N LEU A 221 -12.65 -24.87 -8.77
CA LEU A 221 -12.66 -23.72 -7.88
C LEU A 221 -13.21 -24.12 -6.49
N PRO A 222 -12.52 -23.72 -5.40
CA PRO A 222 -13.01 -23.99 -4.05
C PRO A 222 -14.31 -23.24 -3.77
N ARG A 223 -15.17 -23.84 -2.94
CA ARG A 223 -16.36 -23.15 -2.42
C ARG A 223 -15.92 -22.01 -1.50
N THR A 224 -16.65 -20.90 -1.56
CA THR A 224 -16.44 -19.76 -0.67
C THR A 224 -16.72 -20.14 0.78
N ALA A 225 -15.82 -19.76 1.68
CA ALA A 225 -15.93 -20.07 3.11
C ALA A 225 -16.89 -19.10 3.81
N ARG A 226 -17.63 -19.60 4.81
CA ARG A 226 -18.40 -18.75 5.73
C ARG A 226 -17.44 -18.03 6.70
N PRO A 227 -17.70 -16.77 7.05
CA PRO A 227 -16.90 -16.06 8.06
C PRO A 227 -17.17 -16.56 9.48
N ASN A 228 -16.18 -16.37 10.36
CA ASN A 228 -16.34 -16.55 11.81
C ASN A 228 -17.14 -15.40 12.42
N LEU A 229 -17.61 -15.56 13.67
CA LEU A 229 -18.38 -14.55 14.40
C LEU A 229 -17.70 -13.17 14.44
N ASP A 230 -16.42 -13.11 14.83
CA ASP A 230 -15.65 -11.86 14.84
C ASP A 230 -15.58 -11.18 13.46
N ALA A 231 -15.46 -12.00 12.41
CA ALA A 231 -15.44 -11.49 11.05
C ALA A 231 -16.82 -10.97 10.63
N ILE A 232 -17.91 -11.59 11.07
CA ILE A 232 -19.28 -11.10 10.85
C ILE A 232 -19.46 -9.74 11.52
N HIS A 233 -19.11 -9.61 12.80
CA HIS A 233 -19.18 -8.32 13.51
C HIS A 233 -18.38 -7.22 12.77
N TYR A 234 -17.20 -7.57 12.27
CA TYR A 234 -16.39 -6.66 11.48
C TYR A 234 -17.05 -6.26 10.15
N LEU A 235 -17.64 -7.21 9.45
CA LEU A 235 -18.32 -7.00 8.18
C LEU A 235 -19.58 -6.13 8.36
N GLU A 236 -20.38 -6.38 9.40
CA GLU A 236 -21.53 -5.54 9.75
C GLU A 236 -21.11 -4.13 10.18
N LYS A 237 -19.99 -3.99 10.89
CA LYS A 237 -19.39 -2.69 11.18
C LYS A 237 -18.97 -1.93 9.92
N MET A 238 -18.52 -2.62 8.87
CA MET A 238 -18.22 -1.97 7.60
C MET A 238 -19.49 -1.60 6.83
N ARG A 239 -20.56 -2.40 6.97
CA ARG A 239 -21.88 -2.06 6.43
C ARG A 239 -22.44 -0.80 7.06
N SER A 240 -22.32 -0.63 8.38
CA SER A 240 -22.78 0.59 9.08
C SER A 240 -21.97 1.84 8.72
N ARG A 241 -20.70 1.69 8.35
CA ARG A 241 -19.88 2.75 7.72
C ARG A 241 -20.30 3.09 6.28
N GLY A 242 -21.30 2.36 5.77
CA GLY A 242 -21.92 2.50 4.46
C GLY A 242 -21.09 1.89 3.33
N CYS A 243 -20.28 0.88 3.60
CA CYS A 243 -19.71 0.05 2.53
C CYS A 243 -20.75 -0.98 2.07
N LEU A 244 -20.65 -1.41 0.82
CA LEU A 244 -21.29 -2.66 0.39
C LEU A 244 -20.47 -3.83 0.93
N VAL A 245 -21.12 -4.89 1.40
CA VAL A 245 -20.44 -6.00 2.07
C VAL A 245 -20.93 -7.33 1.53
N LYS A 246 -20.00 -8.13 0.99
CA LYS A 246 -20.28 -9.40 0.30
C LYS A 246 -19.61 -10.58 1.01
N TYR A 247 -20.44 -11.46 1.57
CA TYR A 247 -20.03 -12.73 2.18
C TYR A 247 -21.21 -13.71 2.22
N ILE A 248 -20.94 -14.99 2.46
CA ILE A 248 -21.99 -15.99 2.71
C ILE A 248 -22.46 -15.83 4.14
N LYS A 249 -23.68 -15.32 4.33
CA LYS A 249 -24.30 -15.21 5.66
C LYS A 249 -24.55 -16.61 6.23
N PRO A 250 -24.24 -16.86 7.52
CA PRO A 250 -24.68 -18.08 8.18
C PRO A 250 -26.19 -18.09 8.35
N LEU A 251 -26.80 -19.28 8.47
CA LEU A 251 -28.26 -19.44 8.52
C LEU A 251 -28.90 -18.65 9.67
N TRP A 252 -28.34 -18.75 10.87
CA TRP A 252 -28.83 -18.05 12.06
C TRP A 252 -28.90 -16.53 11.85
N LEU A 253 -27.94 -15.93 11.14
CA LEU A 253 -27.94 -14.48 10.88
C LEU A 253 -29.06 -14.09 9.91
N ILE A 254 -29.35 -14.96 8.94
CA ILE A 254 -30.46 -14.76 7.99
C ILE A 254 -31.80 -14.86 8.74
N GLU A 255 -31.94 -15.82 9.65
CA GLU A 255 -33.14 -16.00 10.48
C GLU A 255 -33.37 -14.80 11.40
N GLU A 256 -32.32 -14.32 12.06
CA GLU A 256 -32.38 -13.10 12.90
C GLU A 256 -32.71 -11.85 12.08
N GLU A 257 -32.11 -11.66 10.90
CA GLU A 257 -32.47 -10.55 10.02
C GLU A 257 -33.95 -10.60 9.61
N LYS A 258 -34.46 -11.79 9.28
CA LYS A 258 -35.88 -11.97 8.94
C LYS A 258 -36.79 -11.65 10.12
N ARG A 259 -36.44 -12.13 11.32
CA ARG A 259 -37.19 -11.82 12.56
C ARG A 259 -37.25 -10.30 12.78
N ILE A 260 -36.11 -9.61 12.72
CA ILE A 260 -36.03 -8.15 12.90
C ILE A 260 -36.84 -7.42 11.82
N ILE A 261 -36.78 -7.86 10.56
CA ILE A 261 -37.57 -7.27 9.48
C ILE A 261 -39.07 -7.42 9.77
N ASN A 262 -39.51 -8.62 10.18
CA ASN A 262 -40.91 -8.88 10.50
C ASN A 262 -41.39 -8.00 11.67
N GLU A 263 -40.61 -7.92 12.76
CA GLU A 263 -40.91 -7.04 13.91
C GLU A 263 -41.03 -5.57 13.48
N LEU A 264 -40.10 -5.09 12.63
CA LEU A 264 -40.17 -3.72 12.12
C LEU A 264 -41.40 -3.49 11.22
N THR A 265 -41.76 -4.45 10.37
CA THR A 265 -42.97 -4.34 9.54
C THR A 265 -44.24 -4.32 10.38
N GLU A 266 -44.33 -5.13 11.43
CA GLU A 266 -45.47 -5.13 12.36
C GLU A 266 -45.59 -3.79 13.11
N VAL A 267 -44.46 -3.21 13.52
CA VAL A 267 -44.42 -1.87 14.14
C VAL A 267 -44.84 -0.78 13.15
N GLU A 268 -44.43 -0.86 11.89
CA GLU A 268 -44.85 0.09 10.85
C GLU A 268 -46.33 -0.05 10.51
N GLU A 269 -46.85 -1.28 10.43
CA GLU A 269 -48.26 -1.57 10.16
C GLU A 269 -49.16 -1.12 11.32
N SER A 270 -48.79 -1.40 12.57
CA SER A 270 -49.51 -0.91 13.74
C SER A 270 -49.52 0.62 13.81
N SER A 271 -48.41 1.29 13.47
CA SER A 271 -48.37 2.76 13.35
C SER A 271 -49.25 3.31 12.22
N LYS A 272 -49.55 2.53 11.17
CA LYS A 272 -50.47 2.93 10.09
C LYS A 272 -51.93 2.69 10.47
N LEU A 273 -52.22 1.67 11.28
CA LEU A 273 -53.57 1.30 11.74
C LEU A 273 -54.07 2.17 12.88
N CYS A 274 -53.18 2.58 13.79
CA CYS A 274 -53.40 3.66 14.74
C CYS A 274 -52.53 4.85 14.33
N PRO A 275 -52.88 5.61 13.27
CA PRO A 275 -52.38 6.97 13.18
C PRO A 275 -52.88 7.66 14.44
N GLU A 276 -52.00 7.97 15.38
CA GLU A 276 -52.39 8.80 16.51
C GLU A 276 -53.13 10.01 15.93
N GLU A 277 -54.39 10.21 16.35
CA GLU A 277 -54.98 11.53 16.37
C GLU A 277 -54.06 12.33 17.29
N THR A 278 -53.00 12.90 16.71
CA THR A 278 -52.20 13.90 17.40
C THR A 278 -53.14 15.08 17.54
N ASP A 279 -53.79 15.16 18.70
CA ASP A 279 -54.50 16.34 19.13
C ASP A 279 -53.59 17.54 18.85
N SER A 280 -54.10 18.40 17.97
CA SER A 280 -53.52 19.66 17.58
C SER A 280 -53.44 20.58 18.81
N SER A 281 -52.41 20.41 19.61
CA SER A 281 -52.00 21.38 20.61
C SER A 281 -50.53 21.12 20.93
N TRP A 282 -49.70 22.14 20.65
CA TRP A 282 -48.24 22.19 20.73
C TRP A 282 -47.52 21.75 19.46
N GLY A 283 -47.11 22.76 18.70
CA GLY A 283 -46.53 22.65 17.38
C GLY A 283 -45.09 22.13 17.31
N ASP A 284 -44.76 21.88 16.05
CA ASP A 284 -43.44 21.83 15.42
C ASP A 284 -42.63 20.53 15.52
N THR A 285 -42.82 19.71 14.46
CA THR A 285 -41.83 18.87 13.78
C THR A 285 -40.87 18.08 14.68
N GLU A 286 -41.31 16.92 15.17
CA GLU A 286 -40.35 15.92 15.62
C GLU A 286 -39.56 15.40 14.41
N ASP A 287 -38.27 15.75 14.36
CA ASP A 287 -37.31 15.23 13.38
C ASP A 287 -37.43 13.69 13.28
N GLU A 288 -37.51 13.12 12.08
CA GLU A 288 -37.59 11.66 11.87
C GLU A 288 -36.53 10.88 12.66
N GLN A 289 -35.40 11.52 12.93
CA GLN A 289 -34.31 11.01 13.77
C GLN A 289 -34.73 10.77 15.22
N LYS A 290 -35.50 11.67 15.84
CA LYS A 290 -36.01 11.51 17.22
C LYS A 290 -37.02 10.37 17.32
N ARG A 291 -37.90 10.24 16.31
CA ARG A 291 -38.85 9.12 16.20
C ARG A 291 -38.11 7.78 16.09
N ARG A 292 -37.07 7.72 15.25
CA ARG A 292 -36.22 6.53 15.08
C ARG A 292 -35.43 6.17 16.33
N GLU A 293 -34.92 7.17 17.07
CA GLU A 293 -34.24 6.97 18.36
C GLU A 293 -35.17 6.46 19.45
N ARG A 294 -36.42 6.94 19.49
CA ARG A 294 -37.45 6.45 20.43
C ARG A 294 -37.77 4.98 20.19
N LEU A 295 -37.94 4.57 18.93
CA LEU A 295 -38.17 3.17 18.56
C LEU A 295 -36.97 2.28 18.91
N LEU A 296 -35.74 2.73 18.64
CA LEU A 296 -34.52 2.03 19.06
C LEU A 296 -34.39 1.89 20.58
N ARG A 297 -34.83 2.90 21.35
CA ARG A 297 -34.82 2.86 22.82
C ARG A 297 -35.84 1.85 23.36
N ALA A 298 -37.04 1.79 22.79
CA ALA A 298 -38.07 0.81 23.15
C ALA A 298 -37.60 -0.63 22.88
N TYR A 299 -36.98 -0.86 21.71
CA TYR A 299 -36.40 -2.15 21.35
C TYR A 299 -35.29 -2.60 22.32
N ARG A 300 -34.40 -1.68 22.73
CA ARG A 300 -33.34 -1.98 23.72
C ARG A 300 -33.91 -2.38 25.08
N LEU A 301 -35.00 -1.74 25.53
CA LEU A 301 -35.64 -2.05 26.81
C LEU A 301 -36.29 -3.45 26.83
N GLN A 302 -36.88 -3.89 25.72
CA GLN A 302 -37.41 -5.24 25.59
C GLN A 302 -36.30 -6.30 25.68
N ASN A 303 -35.17 -6.09 25.01
CA ASN A 303 -34.06 -7.03 25.03
C ASN A 303 -33.37 -7.13 26.41
N THR A 304 -33.34 -6.03 27.18
CA THR A 304 -32.80 -6.07 28.56
C THR A 304 -33.66 -6.88 29.54
N GLN A 305 -34.95 -7.08 29.26
CA GLN A 305 -35.81 -7.93 30.09
C GLN A 305 -35.57 -9.43 29.86
N VAL A 306 -35.05 -9.82 28.70
CA VAL A 306 -34.78 -11.22 28.35
C VAL A 306 -33.45 -11.70 28.97
N ASP A 307 -32.43 -10.85 29.03
CA ASP A 307 -31.14 -11.18 29.65
C ASP A 307 -31.21 -11.29 31.19
N GLY A 308 -32.22 -10.68 31.83
CA GLY A 308 -32.45 -10.80 33.27
C GLY A 308 -33.06 -12.13 33.70
N ALA A 309 -33.55 -12.97 32.77
CA ALA A 309 -34.21 -14.23 33.05
C ALA A 309 -33.31 -15.48 32.91
N LEU A 310 -32.06 -15.32 32.44
CA LEU A 310 -31.07 -16.41 32.27
C LEU A 310 -29.96 -16.40 33.33
N GLY A 311 -30.17 -15.68 34.43
CA GLY A 311 -29.24 -15.58 35.55
C GLY A 311 -29.87 -15.92 36.90
N VAL A 312 -30.25 -17.19 37.09
CA VAL A 312 -30.35 -17.89 38.39
C VAL A 312 -29.89 -19.32 38.18
#